data_AF-A0A661VDN3-F1
#
_entry.id   AF-A0A661VDN3-F1
#
_cell.length_a   1.000
_cell.length_b   1.000
_cell.length_c   1.000
_cell.angle_alpha   90.00
_cell.angle_beta   90.00
_cell.angle_gamma   90.00
#
_symmetry.space_group_name_H-M   'P 1'
#
loop_
_entity.id
_entity.type
_entity.pdbx_description
1 polymer ?
#
loop_
_entity_poly.entity_id
_entity_poly.type
_entity_poly.pdbx_seq_one_letter_code
_entity_poly.pdbx_strand_id
1 'polypeptide(L)'
;MPHNKLVQTAAKWLRKHSQNAVIPNCNIISDDIKSATKTGEIPDVIGWCSWCSILIEVKVSRADYFADRKKEFRTVVEKGMGEFRYYICPKGMIEETEVPVQWGLLYCNDDGNIEIVREAIKQESNLDAERTLLLSLMRRGK
;
A
#
# COMPACT_ATOMS: atom_id res chain seq x y z
N MET A 1 -6.41 -5.58 15.51
CA MET A 1 -7.38 -5.27 14.43
C MET A 1 -7.37 -6.37 13.35
N PRO A 2 -8.53 -6.85 12.84
CA PRO A 2 -8.57 -7.81 11.73
C PRO A 2 -8.04 -7.24 10.41
N HIS A 3 -7.45 -8.09 9.56
CA HIS A 3 -6.85 -7.70 8.27
C HIS A 3 -7.79 -6.87 7.40
N ASN A 4 -8.98 -7.39 7.10
CA ASN A 4 -9.94 -6.70 6.22
C ASN A 4 -10.42 -5.36 6.78
N LYS A 5 -10.52 -5.22 8.11
CA LYS A 5 -10.84 -3.94 8.73
C LYS A 5 -9.71 -2.93 8.49
N LEU A 6 -8.46 -3.35 8.62
CA LEU A 6 -7.30 -2.49 8.39
C LEU A 6 -7.14 -2.12 6.90
N VAL A 7 -7.42 -3.05 5.96
CA VAL A 7 -7.50 -2.76 4.51
C VAL A 7 -8.51 -1.65 4.24
N GLN A 8 -9.74 -1.78 4.73
CA GLN A 8 -10.79 -0.78 4.54
C GLN A 8 -10.44 0.56 5.18
N THR A 9 -9.84 0.55 6.36
CA THR A 9 -9.36 1.76 7.04
C THR A 9 -8.28 2.46 6.22
N ALA A 10 -7.29 1.72 5.73
CA ALA A 10 -6.21 2.26 4.90
C ALA A 10 -6.75 2.82 3.57
N ALA A 11 -7.66 2.12 2.90
CA ALA A 11 -8.29 2.58 1.66
C ALA A 11 -9.09 3.87 1.87
N LYS A 12 -9.92 3.94 2.93
CA LYS A 12 -10.67 5.16 3.27
C LYS A 12 -9.75 6.33 3.58
N TRP A 13 -8.69 6.08 4.36
CA TRP A 13 -7.72 7.11 4.70
C TRP A 13 -7.00 7.62 3.46
N LEU A 14 -6.47 6.73 2.60
CA LEU A 14 -5.78 7.10 1.37
C LEU A 14 -6.66 7.89 0.40
N ARG A 15 -7.99 7.68 0.44
CA ARG A 15 -8.94 8.46 -0.34
C ARG A 15 -9.00 9.91 0.09
N LYS A 16 -8.98 10.15 1.40
CA LYS A 16 -9.09 11.49 1.98
C LYS A 16 -8.57 11.50 3.42
N HIS A 17 -7.47 12.18 3.64
CA HIS A 17 -6.93 12.49 4.96
C HIS A 17 -6.34 13.92 4.99
N SER A 18 -6.10 14.43 6.20
CA SER A 18 -5.55 15.77 6.43
C SER A 18 -4.03 15.86 6.31
N GLN A 19 -3.34 14.73 6.25
CA GLN A 19 -1.88 14.64 6.12
C GLN A 19 -1.43 14.66 4.65
N ASN A 20 -2.24 15.26 3.77
CA ASN A 20 -2.13 15.14 2.31
C ASN A 20 -0.97 15.92 1.69
N ALA A 21 -0.29 16.75 2.49
CA ALA A 21 0.97 17.39 2.12
C ALA A 21 2.15 16.42 2.10
N VAL A 22 2.06 15.31 2.87
CA VAL A 22 3.10 14.28 2.98
C VAL A 22 2.78 13.10 2.06
N ILE A 23 1.56 12.57 2.17
CA ILE A 23 1.07 11.45 1.34
C ILE A 23 -0.14 11.97 0.57
N PRO A 24 -0.12 12.10 -0.77
CA PRO A 24 -1.25 12.67 -1.49
C PRO A 24 -2.50 11.78 -1.38
N ASN A 25 -3.67 12.42 -1.37
CA ASN A 25 -4.94 11.72 -1.50
C ASN A 25 -5.06 11.07 -2.89
N CYS A 26 -5.63 9.87 -2.96
CA CYS A 26 -5.90 9.15 -4.21
C CYS A 26 -7.39 9.13 -4.54
N ASN A 27 -7.76 9.58 -5.74
CA ASN A 27 -9.16 9.59 -6.19
C ASN A 27 -9.61 8.22 -6.70
N ILE A 28 -8.67 7.45 -7.26
CA ILE A 28 -8.87 6.07 -7.72
C ILE A 28 -8.16 5.17 -6.72
N ILE A 29 -8.89 4.24 -6.13
CA ILE A 29 -8.36 3.29 -5.14
C ILE A 29 -8.89 1.91 -5.50
N SER A 30 -8.01 0.93 -5.38
CA SER A 30 -8.33 -0.48 -5.37
C SER A 30 -7.98 -1.04 -4.00
N ASP A 31 -9.01 -1.51 -3.31
CA ASP A 31 -8.93 -2.39 -2.16
C ASP A 31 -9.71 -3.67 -2.49
N ASP A 32 -9.17 -4.84 -2.11
CA ASP A 32 -9.83 -6.15 -2.30
C ASP A 32 -9.99 -6.63 -3.77
N ILE A 33 -9.15 -6.16 -4.70
CA ILE A 33 -9.14 -6.65 -6.09
C ILE A 33 -8.08 -7.73 -6.28
N LYS A 34 -8.53 -8.98 -6.32
CA LYS A 34 -7.71 -10.14 -6.74
C LYS A 34 -7.66 -10.24 -8.26
N SER A 35 -6.94 -9.33 -8.92
CA SER A 35 -6.61 -9.47 -10.34
C SER A 35 -5.20 -10.05 -10.46
N ALA A 36 -5.06 -11.17 -11.16
CA ALA A 36 -3.74 -11.71 -11.47
C ALA A 36 -3.00 -10.73 -12.39
N THR A 37 -1.89 -10.16 -11.89
CA THR A 37 -0.93 -9.39 -12.68
C THR A 37 0.13 -10.33 -13.25
N LYS A 38 0.92 -9.90 -14.23
CA LYS A 38 2.03 -10.70 -14.78
C LYS A 38 3.04 -11.15 -13.73
N THR A 39 3.21 -10.37 -12.66
CA THR A 39 4.13 -10.66 -11.55
C THR A 39 3.48 -11.46 -10.43
N GLY A 40 2.17 -11.65 -10.47
CA GLY A 40 1.39 -12.27 -9.39
C GLY A 40 1.24 -11.37 -8.16
N GLU A 41 1.70 -10.13 -8.19
CA GLU A 41 1.48 -9.17 -7.11
C GLU A 41 0.00 -8.78 -7.05
N ILE A 42 -0.56 -8.88 -5.85
CA ILE A 42 -1.91 -8.45 -5.49
C ILE A 42 -1.75 -7.54 -4.27
N PRO A 43 -1.88 -6.21 -4.43
CA PRO A 43 -1.72 -5.28 -3.32
C PRO A 43 -2.96 -5.32 -2.43
N ASP A 44 -2.76 -5.12 -1.12
CA ASP A 44 -3.88 -4.97 -0.18
C ASP A 44 -4.67 -3.69 -0.49
N VAL A 45 -3.95 -2.58 -0.68
CA VAL A 45 -4.49 -1.30 -1.15
C VAL A 45 -3.52 -0.68 -2.14
N ILE A 46 -4.05 -0.16 -3.24
CA ILE A 46 -3.31 0.72 -4.15
C ILE A 46 -4.18 1.89 -4.58
N GLY A 47 -3.60 3.08 -4.60
CA GLY A 47 -4.25 4.31 -5.01
C GLY A 47 -3.46 5.06 -6.08
N TRP A 48 -4.18 5.82 -6.92
CA TRP A 48 -3.60 6.69 -7.93
C TRP A 48 -4.07 8.13 -7.72
N CYS A 49 -3.11 9.06 -7.79
CA CYS A 49 -3.36 10.49 -7.94
C CYS A 49 -2.80 11.00 -9.29
N SER A 50 -2.83 12.31 -9.53
CA SER A 50 -2.44 12.88 -10.82
C SER A 50 -0.97 12.71 -11.19
N TRP A 51 -0.09 12.43 -10.23
CA TRP A 51 1.36 12.42 -10.43
C TRP A 51 2.08 11.22 -9.80
N CYS A 52 1.37 10.37 -9.04
CA CYS A 52 1.94 9.14 -8.53
C CYS A 52 0.92 8.03 -8.19
N SER A 53 1.43 6.82 -8.02
CA SER A 53 0.75 5.69 -7.36
C SER A 53 1.29 5.40 -5.96
N ILE A 54 0.39 5.00 -5.06
CA ILE A 54 0.69 4.65 -3.67
C ILE A 54 0.18 3.24 -3.38
N LEU A 55 1.08 2.36 -2.95
CA LEU A 55 0.77 1.00 -2.51
C LEU A 55 0.89 0.93 -0.98
N ILE A 56 -0.12 0.34 -0.34
CA ILE A 56 -0.13 0.10 1.10
C ILE A 56 -0.36 -1.40 1.34
N GLU A 57 0.57 -2.00 2.07
CA GLU A 57 0.53 -3.40 2.51
C GLU A 57 0.12 -3.49 3.96
N VAL A 58 -0.96 -4.22 4.22
CA VAL A 58 -1.50 -4.44 5.55
C VAL A 58 -0.75 -5.57 6.20
N LYS A 59 -0.27 -5.36 7.43
CA LYS A 59 0.34 -6.41 8.25
C LYS A 59 -0.31 -6.44 9.62
N VAL A 60 -0.84 -7.61 9.97
CA VAL A 60 -1.53 -7.85 11.26
C VAL A 60 -0.73 -8.75 12.20
N SER A 61 0.43 -9.23 11.77
CA SER A 61 1.37 -9.96 12.61
C SER A 61 2.81 -9.77 12.14
N ARG A 62 3.78 -10.00 13.02
CA ARG A 62 5.20 -9.99 12.66
C ARG A 62 5.55 -11.08 11.65
N ALA A 63 4.95 -12.26 11.78
CA ALA A 63 5.18 -13.36 10.83
C ALA A 63 4.74 -12.99 9.41
N ASP A 64 3.58 -12.33 9.29
CA ASP A 64 3.06 -11.80 8.03
C ASP A 64 4.00 -10.75 7.42
N TYR A 65 4.50 -9.81 8.24
CA TYR A 65 5.52 -8.84 7.81
C TYR A 65 6.78 -9.50 7.26
N PHE A 66 7.38 -10.44 8.00
CA PHE A 66 8.62 -11.11 7.57
C PHE A 66 8.45 -12.01 6.36
N ALA A 67 7.26 -12.58 6.16
CA ALA A 67 6.94 -13.33 4.95
C ALA A 67 6.79 -12.41 3.74
N ASP A 68 6.07 -11.29 3.89
CA ASP A 68 5.85 -10.33 2.81
C ASP A 68 7.15 -9.68 2.35
N ARG A 69 8.01 -9.24 3.29
CA ARG A 69 9.28 -8.56 2.99
C ARG A 69 10.20 -9.38 2.07
N LYS A 70 10.05 -10.72 2.04
CA LYS A 70 10.86 -11.63 1.22
C LYS A 70 10.34 -11.79 -0.22
N LYS A 71 9.15 -11.28 -0.53
CA LYS A 71 8.56 -11.42 -1.87
C LYS A 71 9.40 -10.64 -2.88
N GLU A 72 9.49 -11.18 -4.09
CA GLU A 72 10.38 -10.65 -5.14
C GLU A 72 10.06 -9.19 -5.50
N PHE A 73 8.78 -8.84 -5.60
CA PHE A 73 8.32 -7.47 -5.87
C PHE A 73 8.50 -6.49 -4.70
N ARG A 74 9.07 -6.94 -3.57
CA ARG A 74 9.52 -6.09 -2.46
C ARG A 74 11.03 -5.82 -2.52
N THR A 75 11.80 -6.72 -3.13
CA THR A 75 13.26 -6.64 -3.21
C THR A 75 13.77 -6.16 -4.57
N VAL A 76 13.00 -6.41 -5.63
CA VAL A 76 13.27 -6.00 -7.01
C VAL A 76 12.29 -4.87 -7.36
N VAL A 77 12.79 -3.64 -7.35
CA VAL A 77 11.97 -2.42 -7.37
C VAL A 77 11.07 -2.37 -8.60
N GLU A 78 11.61 -2.68 -9.78
CA GLU A 78 10.93 -2.65 -11.08
C GLU A 78 9.81 -3.69 -11.21
N LYS A 79 9.78 -4.71 -10.34
CA LYS A 79 8.72 -5.73 -10.34
C LYS A 79 7.49 -5.32 -9.51
N GLY A 80 7.65 -4.41 -8.55
CA GLY A 80 6.58 -3.99 -7.63
C GLY A 80 5.76 -2.82 -8.16
N MET A 81 4.47 -2.81 -7.85
CA MET A 81 3.57 -1.66 -8.06
C MET A 81 3.80 -0.57 -7.00
N GLY A 82 3.27 0.63 -7.26
CA GLY A 82 3.37 1.76 -6.35
C GLY A 82 4.72 2.47 -6.45
N GLU A 83 4.70 3.75 -6.82
CA GLU A 83 5.88 4.62 -6.77
C GLU A 83 6.22 5.00 -5.32
N PHE A 84 5.22 5.08 -4.45
CA PHE A 84 5.39 5.13 -3.00
C PHE A 84 4.80 3.88 -2.37
N ARG A 85 5.52 3.29 -1.42
CA ARG A 85 5.16 1.99 -0.84
C ARG A 85 5.20 2.07 0.67
N TYR A 86 4.13 1.64 1.31
CA TYR A 86 3.97 1.71 2.75
C TYR A 86 3.60 0.35 3.31
N TYR A 87 4.14 0.03 4.49
CA TYR A 87 3.51 -0.93 5.39
C TYR A 87 2.54 -0.19 6.31
N ILE A 88 1.40 -0.80 6.60
CA ILE A 88 0.50 -0.37 7.68
C ILE A 88 0.27 -1.51 8.67
N CYS A 89 0.41 -1.22 9.95
CA CYS A 89 0.22 -2.20 11.02
C CYS A 89 -0.34 -1.57 12.30
N PRO A 90 -0.78 -2.38 13.28
CA PRO A 90 -1.01 -1.89 14.63
C PRO A 90 0.23 -1.16 15.18
N LYS A 91 -0.01 -0.13 16.01
CA LYS A 91 1.05 0.70 16.59
C LYS A 91 2.11 -0.15 17.31
N GLY A 92 3.37 0.07 16.95
CA GLY A 92 4.53 -0.60 17.56
C GLY A 92 4.76 -2.06 17.12
N MET A 93 4.01 -2.59 16.15
CA MET A 93 4.22 -3.97 15.67
C MET A 93 5.48 -4.14 14.80
N ILE A 94 5.76 -3.15 13.94
CA ILE A 94 6.93 -3.08 13.06
C ILE A 94 7.69 -1.83 13.48
N GLU A 95 8.98 -1.94 13.79
CA GLU A 95 9.79 -0.76 14.10
C GLU A 95 10.25 -0.05 12.81
N GLU A 96 10.45 1.26 12.89
CA GLU A 96 10.87 2.07 11.75
C GLU A 96 12.18 1.58 11.11
N THR A 97 13.10 1.10 11.94
CA THR A 97 14.42 0.55 11.57
C THR A 97 14.32 -0.79 10.84
N GLU A 98 13.19 -1.49 10.96
CA GLU A 98 12.97 -2.78 10.28
C GLU A 98 12.53 -2.59 8.83
N VAL A 99 11.98 -1.41 8.50
CA VAL A 99 11.36 -1.12 7.20
C VAL A 99 12.43 -0.84 6.14
N PRO A 100 12.31 -1.42 4.92
CA PRO A 100 13.25 -1.18 3.84
C PRO A 100 13.46 0.32 3.54
N VAL A 101 14.65 0.70 3.09
CA VAL A 101 15.07 2.11 2.93
C VAL A 101 14.05 2.97 2.14
N GLN A 102 13.49 2.42 1.08
CA GLN A 102 12.56 3.13 0.18
C GLN A 102 11.10 3.09 0.65
N TRP A 103 10.77 2.28 1.64
CA TRP A 103 9.41 2.07 2.12
C TRP A 103 9.10 2.99 3.29
N GLY A 104 7.84 3.40 3.38
CA GLY A 104 7.29 4.12 4.52
C GLY A 104 6.57 3.20 5.49
N LEU A 105 6.21 3.75 6.64
CA LEU A 105 5.52 3.04 7.72
C LEU A 105 4.36 3.87 8.26
N LEU A 106 3.21 3.23 8.37
CA LEU A 106 1.99 3.77 8.92
C LEU A 106 1.57 2.95 10.14
N TYR A 107 1.21 3.62 11.23
CA TYR A 107 0.55 2.98 12.36
C TYR A 107 -0.94 3.27 12.36
N CYS A 108 -1.74 2.23 12.56
CA CYS A 108 -3.18 2.36 12.78
C CYS A 108 -3.48 2.00 14.23
N ASN A 109 -4.13 2.91 14.97
CA ASN A 109 -4.61 2.63 16.32
C ASN A 109 -5.98 1.91 16.29
N ASP A 110 -6.49 1.49 17.45
CA ASP A 110 -7.76 0.76 17.52
C ASP A 110 -8.99 1.58 17.08
N ASP A 111 -8.90 2.92 17.17
CA ASP A 111 -9.92 3.87 16.69
C ASP A 111 -9.90 4.05 15.16
N GLY A 112 -8.87 3.55 14.47
CA GLY A 112 -8.68 3.70 13.03
C GLY A 112 -7.94 4.98 12.62
N ASN A 113 -7.35 5.72 13.57
CA ASN A 113 -6.47 6.84 13.27
C ASN A 113 -5.14 6.33 12.75
N ILE A 114 -4.70 6.90 11.61
CA ILE A 114 -3.45 6.55 10.95
C ILE A 114 -2.40 7.64 11.17
N GLU A 115 -1.28 7.23 11.75
CA GLU A 115 -0.08 8.02 12.00
C GLU A 115 0.99 7.67 10.96
N ILE A 116 1.60 8.68 10.33
CA ILE A 116 2.77 8.49 9.48
C ILE A 116 3.99 8.41 10.38
N VAL A 117 4.57 7.22 10.49
CA VAL A 117 5.78 6.97 11.27
C VAL A 117 7.02 7.27 10.45
N ARG A 118 6.95 6.93 9.15
CA ARG A 118 8.05 7.11 8.20
C ARG A 118 7.54 7.38 6.81
N GLU A 119 8.10 8.39 6.16
CA GLU A 119 7.82 8.72 4.76
C GLU A 119 8.49 7.72 3.81
N ALA A 120 7.79 7.36 2.74
CA ALA A 120 8.35 6.54 1.68
C ALA A 120 9.17 7.41 0.71
N ILE A 121 10.17 6.82 0.08
CA ILE A 121 10.93 7.46 -0.99
C ILE A 121 10.33 7.01 -2.31
N LYS A 122 10.13 7.97 -3.22
CA LYS A 122 9.66 7.69 -4.57
C LYS A 122 10.63 6.71 -5.27
N GLN A 123 10.09 5.64 -5.83
CA GLN A 123 10.84 4.62 -6.56
C GLN A 123 10.14 4.26 -7.87
N GLU A 124 10.82 3.51 -8.75
CA GLU A 124 10.19 2.99 -9.96
C GLU A 124 9.05 2.03 -9.62
N SER A 125 8.04 1.95 -10.49
CA SER A 125 6.93 1.02 -10.33
C SER A 125 6.65 0.24 -11.60
N ASN A 126 6.06 -0.93 -11.42
CA ASN A 126 5.63 -1.80 -12.51
C ASN A 126 4.34 -1.26 -13.14
N LEU A 127 4.50 -0.32 -14.07
CA LEU A 127 3.39 0.35 -14.76
C LEU A 127 2.50 -0.63 -15.55
N ASP A 128 3.03 -1.75 -16.01
CA ASP A 128 2.24 -2.78 -16.69
C ASP A 128 1.27 -3.49 -15.75
N ALA A 129 1.72 -3.80 -14.53
CA ALA A 129 0.88 -4.38 -13.49
C ALA A 129 -0.19 -3.37 -13.02
N GLU A 130 0.19 -2.10 -12.81
CA GLU A 130 -0.76 -1.05 -12.44
C GLU A 130 -1.82 -0.80 -13.52
N ARG A 131 -1.42 -0.74 -14.80
CA ARG A 131 -2.34 -0.60 -15.94
C ARG A 131 -3.33 -1.76 -15.99
N THR A 132 -2.87 -2.98 -15.73
CA THR A 132 -3.72 -4.18 -15.66
C THR A 132 -4.78 -4.02 -14.58
N LEU A 133 -4.41 -3.49 -13.42
CA LEU A 133 -5.31 -3.28 -12.30
C LEU A 133 -6.33 -2.17 -12.59
N LEU A 134 -5.90 -1.06 -13.17
CA LEU A 134 -6.78 0.03 -13.64
C LEU A 134 -7.79 -0.46 -14.69
N LEU A 135 -7.36 -1.29 -15.66
CA LEU A 135 -8.27 -1.92 -16.63
C LEU A 135 -9.26 -2.87 -15.95
N SER A 136 -8.86 -3.53 -14.86
CA SER A 136 -9.77 -4.36 -14.06
C SER A 136 -10.84 -3.52 -13.35
N LEU A 137 -10.42 -2.40 -12.73
CA LEU A 137 -11.32 -1.43 -12.10
C LEU A 137 -12.35 -0.88 -13.10
N MET A 138 -11.89 -0.41 -14.26
CA MET A 138 -12.76 0.15 -15.29
C MET A 138 -13.76 -0.86 -15.85
N ARG A 139 -13.40 -2.15 -15.94
CA ARG A 139 -14.32 -3.21 -16.38
C ARG A 139 -15.43 -3.48 -15.37
N ARG A 140 -15.16 -3.31 -14.07
CA ARG A 140 -16.10 -3.57 -12.97
C ARG A 140 -16.96 -2.37 -12.62
N GLY A 141 -16.49 -1.16 -12.91
CA GLY A 141 -17.25 0.08 -12.75
C GLY A 141 -18.22 0.38 -13.90
N LYS A 142 -18.33 -0.53 -14.88
CA LYS A 142 -19.43 -0.56 -15.85
C LYS A 142 -20.64 -1.25 -15.26
#